data_AF-A0A942VPV8-F1
#
_entry.id   AF-A0A942VPV8-F1
#
_cell.length_a   1.000
_cell.length_b   1.000
_cell.length_c   1.000
_cell.angle_alpha   90.00
_cell.angle_beta   90.00
_cell.angle_gamma   90.00
#
_symmetry.space_group_name_H-M   'P 1'
#
loop_
_entity.id
_entity.type
_entity.pdbx_description
1 polymer ?
#
loop_
_entity_poly.entity_id
_entity_poly.type
_entity_poly.pdbx_seq_one_letter_code
_entity_poly.pdbx_strand_id
1 'polypeptide(L)' 'MTTKIERRIKIKYRVRNKISGTAERPRMSVFRSNKQIYVQVIDDLSGKTLRVKEVADAARNGGLKF' A
#
# COMPACT_ATOMS: atom_id res chain seq x y z
N MET A 1 7.03 5.24 -25.43
CA MET A 1 5.99 4.47 -24.70
C MET A 1 6.26 4.58 -23.21
N THR A 2 5.27 4.89 -22.36
CA THR A 2 5.49 4.89 -20.90
C THR A 2 5.52 3.47 -20.35
N THR A 3 6.53 3.14 -19.56
CA THR A 3 6.68 1.79 -19.01
C THR A 3 5.59 1.48 -17.98
N LYS A 4 5.32 0.18 -17.75
CA LYS A 4 4.37 -0.27 -16.72
C LYS A 4 4.70 0.31 -15.34
N ILE A 5 5.98 0.49 -15.04
CA ILE A 5 6.49 1.04 -13.78
C ILE A 5 6.16 2.54 -13.70
N GLU A 6 6.47 3.32 -14.73
CA GLU A 6 6.17 4.75 -14.78
C GLU A 6 4.67 5.03 -14.61
N ARG A 7 3.80 4.24 -15.26
CA ARG A 7 2.35 4.39 -15.10
C ARG A 7 1.91 4.17 -13.65
N ARG A 8 2.46 3.14 -12.98
CA ARG A 8 2.18 2.86 -11.56
C ARG A 8 2.64 3.98 -10.65
N ILE A 9 3.81 4.55 -10.91
CA ILE A 9 4.37 5.68 -10.14
C ILE A 9 3.46 6.91 -10.29
N LYS A 10 3.05 7.27 -11.52
CA LYS A 10 2.13 8.40 -11.77
C LYS A 10 0.79 8.23 -11.04
N ILE A 11 0.22 7.02 -11.04
CA ILE A 11 -1.02 6.73 -10.30
C ILE A 11 -0.80 6.89 -8.80
N LYS A 12 0.29 6.34 -8.25
CA LYS A 12 0.62 6.48 -6.82
C LYS A 12 0.75 7.96 -6.41
N TYR A 13 1.42 8.78 -7.20
CA TYR A 13 1.51 10.22 -6.94
C TYR A 13 0.14 10.89 -6.95
N ARG A 14 -0.70 10.62 -7.96
CA ARG A 14 -2.06 11.18 -8.02
C ARG A 14 -2.91 10.80 -6.79
N VAL A 15 -2.80 9.56 -6.33
CA VAL A 15 -3.52 9.10 -5.12
C VAL A 15 -3.00 9.81 -3.88
N ARG A 16 -1.68 9.91 -3.71
CA ARG A 16 -1.06 10.61 -2.56
C ARG A 16 -1.38 12.10 -2.50
N ASN A 17 -1.60 12.76 -3.64
CA ASN A 17 -2.03 14.16 -3.66
C ASN A 17 -3.44 14.35 -3.08
N LYS A 18 -4.28 13.31 -3.07
CA LYS A 18 -5.65 13.38 -2.54
C LYS A 18 -5.80 12.72 -1.17
N ILE A 19 -4.95 11.74 -0.87
CA ILE A 19 -5.02 10.90 0.33
C ILE A 19 -3.68 10.98 1.04
N SER A 20 -3.67 11.62 2.21
CA SER A 20 -2.60 11.58 3.19
C SER A 20 -3.01 10.76 4.40
N GLY A 21 -2.06 10.06 5.00
CA GLY A 21 -2.23 9.32 6.24
C GLY A 21 -1.80 10.14 7.44
N THR A 22 -2.61 10.14 8.50
CA THR A 22 -2.27 10.70 9.81
C THR A 22 -2.19 9.60 10.85
N ALA A 23 -1.74 9.91 12.07
CA ALA A 23 -1.72 8.95 13.17
C ALA A 23 -3.11 8.34 13.48
N GLU A 24 -4.17 9.14 13.41
CA GLU A 24 -5.55 8.69 13.63
C GLU A 24 -6.11 7.91 12.43
N ARG A 25 -5.69 8.28 11.22
CA ARG A 25 -6.17 7.68 9.97
C ARG A 25 -5.01 7.41 9.02
N PRO A 26 -4.21 6.36 9.28
CA PRO A 26 -3.01 6.09 8.51
C PRO A 26 -3.36 5.63 7.10
N ARG A 27 -2.48 5.94 6.15
CA ARG A 27 -2.66 5.58 4.75
C ARG A 27 -2.18 4.15 4.51
N MET A 28 -3.05 3.34 3.90
CA MET A 28 -2.70 1.98 3.48
C MET A 28 -2.20 1.97 2.03
N SER A 29 -0.98 1.47 1.82
CA SER A 29 -0.36 1.32 0.50
C SER A 29 -0.24 -0.15 0.12
N VAL A 30 -0.86 -0.54 -0.99
CA VAL A 30 -0.82 -1.93 -1.51
C VAL A 30 0.09 -2.03 -2.74
N PHE A 31 0.95 -3.03 -2.76
CA PHE A 31 1.74 -3.43 -3.91
C PHE A 31 1.42 -4.89 -4.26
N ARG A 32 0.99 -5.14 -5.50
CA ARG A 32 0.67 -6.48 -5.99
C ARG A 32 1.70 -6.93 -7.01
N SER A 33 2.33 -8.06 -6.73
CA SER A 33 3.18 -8.80 -7.67
C SER A 33 2.45 -10.04 -8.20
N ASN A 34 3.13 -10.84 -9.02
CA ASN A 34 2.59 -12.13 -9.47
C ASN A 34 2.69 -13.21 -8.38
N LYS A 35 3.56 -13.02 -7.39
CA LYS A 35 3.84 -14.00 -6.32
C LYS A 35 3.03 -13.72 -5.06
N GLN A 36 3.04 -12.46 -4.62
CA GLN A 36 2.46 -12.03 -3.34
C GLN A 36 1.91 -10.60 -3.43
N ILE A 37 1.05 -10.26 -2.48
CA ILE A 37 0.57 -8.89 -2.25
C ILE A 37 1.22 -8.36 -0.97
N TYR A 38 1.76 -7.15 -1.03
CA TYR A 38 2.36 -6.45 0.09
C TYR A 38 1.49 -5.27 0.48
N VAL A 39 1.28 -5.07 1.78
CA VAL A 39 0.50 -3.97 2.33
C VAL A 39 1.30 -3.27 3.41
N GLN A 40 1.27 -1.93 3.38
CA GLN A 40 1.94 -1.07 4.35
C GLN A 40 0.95 -0.07 4.90
N VAL A 41 0.94 0.12 6.21
CA VAL A 41 0.18 1.17 6.91
C VAL A 41 1.16 2.24 7.31
N ILE A 42 0.96 3.47 6.81
CA ILE A 42 1.93 4.56 6.89
C ILE A 42 1.26 5.78 7.51
N ASP A 43 1.94 6.40 8.47
CA ASP A 43 1.65 7.76 8.93
C ASP A 43 2.55 8.73 8.15
N ASP A 44 1.96 9.53 7.28
CA ASP A 44 2.70 10.43 6.40
C ASP A 44 3.18 11.69 7.16
N LEU A 45 2.58 12.04 8.32
CA LEU A 45 3.02 13.18 9.14
C LEU A 45 4.34 12.89 9.85
N SER A 46 4.45 11.72 10.48
CA SER A 46 5.68 11.28 11.14
C SER A 46 6.68 10.63 10.18
N GLY A 47 6.27 10.34 8.95
CA GLY A 47 7.05 9.62 7.95
C GLY A 47 7.32 8.16 8.34
N LYS A 48 6.56 7.61 9.29
CA LYS A 48 6.80 6.26 9.83
C LYS A 48 5.82 5.26 9.23
N THR A 49 6.35 4.08 8.90
CA THR A 49 5.52 2.93 8.58
C THR A 49 5.15 2.23 9.87
N LEU A 50 3.87 2.22 10.20
CA LEU A 50 3.34 1.63 11.44
C LEU A 50 3.33 0.10 11.37
N ARG A 51 3.00 -0.45 10.19
CA ARG A 51 2.94 -1.90 9.99
C ARG A 51 3.17 -2.28 8.54
N VAL A 52 3.83 -3.40 8.32
CA VAL A 52 3.99 -4.04 7.01
C VAL A 52 3.51 -5.47 7.10
N LYS A 53 2.77 -5.94 6.10
CA LYS A 53 2.33 -7.33 6.00
C LYS A 53 2.30 -7.78 4.56
N GLU A 54 2.71 -9.02 4.31
CA GLU A 54 2.49 -9.69 3.03
C GLU A 54 1.33 -10.68 3.15
N VAL A 55 0.58 -10.81 2.06
CA VAL A 55 -0.46 -11.79 1.90
C VAL A 55 0.18 -12.98 1.18
N ALA A 56 0.42 -14.07 1.90
CA ALA A 56 0.59 -15.38 1.27
C ALA A 56 -0.75 -15.82 0.65
N ASP A 57 -0.79 -16.91 -0.12
CA ASP A 57 -2.02 -17.55 -0.66
C ASP A 57 -3.00 -18.06 0.43
N ALA A 58 -3.18 -17.32 1.52
CA ALA A 58 -4.20 -17.47 2.55
C ALA A 58 -5.59 -17.07 2.04
N ALA A 59 -5.89 -17.38 0.77
CA ALA A 59 -7.21 -17.20 0.18
C ALA A 59 -8.26 -18.20 0.70
N ARG A 60 -7.96 -18.99 1.75
CA ARG A 60 -8.91 -19.99 2.25
C ARG A 60 -9.56 -19.72 3.60
N ASN A 61 -8.95 -19.01 4.58
CA ASN A 61 -9.57 -18.92 5.92
C ASN A 61 -9.21 -17.68 6.76
N GLY A 62 -9.40 -16.44 6.25
CA GLY A 62 -9.55 -15.31 7.19
C GLY A 62 -8.91 -13.95 6.85
N GLY A 63 -8.54 -13.69 5.60
CA GLY A 63 -8.27 -12.33 5.09
C GLY A 63 -7.15 -11.55 5.81
N LEU A 64 -6.81 -10.38 5.28
CA LEU A 64 -5.85 -9.49 5.95
C LEU A 64 -6.54 -8.81 7.14
N LYS A 65 -6.35 -9.38 8.34
CA LYS A 65 -6.67 -8.71 9.60
C LYS A 65 -5.61 -7.65 9.88
N PHE A 66 -6.02 -6.38 9.83
CA PHE A 66 -5.20 -5.20 10.08
C PHE A 66 -5.19 -4.85 11.56
#